data_AF-A0A7K0QLA5-F1
#
_entry.id   AF-A0A7K0QLA5-F1
#
_cell.length_a   1.000
_cell.length_b   1.000
_cell.length_c   1.000
_cell.angle_alpha   90.00
_cell.angle_beta   90.00
_cell.angle_gamma   90.00
#
_symmetry.space_group_name_H-M   'P 1'
#
loop_
_entity.id
_entity.type
_entity.pdbx_description
1 polymer ?
#
loop_
_entity_poly.entity_id
_entity_poly.type
_entity_poly.pdbx_seq_one_letter_code
_entity_poly.pdbx_strand_id
1 'polypeptide(L)'
;MLLTGDRDLFQCAAERVAVLYPVKGGVERIGPDEVRARHGVAPERIPDLIALRGDPSDGLPGAKGIGAKGAADLLRRFGDLEGVLAAAQDDSTTLTPRTRAALLADPDMLRAFLEIATLRAPDLAPPPDGALDRARGAAAAERLGMARLAGRLRG
;
A
#
# COMPACT_ATOMS: atom_id res chain seq x y z
N MET A 1 1.34 -5.63 -14.53
CA MET A 1 1.92 -4.35 -14.03
C MET A 1 0.77 -3.46 -13.61
N LEU A 2 0.93 -2.69 -12.55
CA LEU A 2 -0.08 -1.78 -12.00
C LEU A 2 0.42 -0.35 -12.17
N LEU A 3 -0.29 0.55 -12.84
CA LEU A 3 0.09 1.97 -12.95
C LEU A 3 -0.75 2.78 -11.97
N THR A 4 -0.13 3.31 -10.91
CA THR A 4 -0.85 4.03 -9.85
C THR A 4 0.05 5.00 -9.08
N GLY A 5 -0.53 6.10 -8.62
CA GLY A 5 0.09 7.00 -7.62
C GLY A 5 -0.17 6.57 -6.18
N ASP A 6 -0.93 5.51 -5.97
CA ASP A 6 -1.25 4.96 -4.66
C ASP A 6 -0.13 4.05 -4.16
N ARG A 7 0.35 4.31 -2.94
CA ARG A 7 1.45 3.57 -2.32
C ARG A 7 0.97 2.27 -1.67
N ASP A 8 -0.32 2.13 -1.40
CA ASP A 8 -0.85 0.92 -0.79
C ASP A 8 -0.76 -0.26 -1.75
N LEU A 9 -0.80 0.00 -3.07
CA LEU A 9 -0.58 -1.02 -4.09
C LEU A 9 0.86 -1.58 -4.10
N PHE A 10 1.80 -1.02 -3.34
CA PHE A 10 3.11 -1.66 -3.14
C PHE A 10 2.98 -3.04 -2.49
N GLN A 11 1.89 -3.30 -1.74
CA GLN A 11 1.62 -4.64 -1.20
C GLN A 11 1.37 -5.71 -2.28
N CYS A 12 1.03 -5.29 -3.51
CA CYS A 12 0.84 -6.18 -4.65
C CYS A 12 2.14 -6.49 -5.41
N ALA A 13 3.26 -5.88 -5.05
CA ALA A 13 4.54 -6.12 -5.72
C ALA A 13 4.98 -7.58 -5.50
N ALA A 14 5.28 -8.29 -6.59
CA ALA A 14 5.68 -9.69 -6.60
C ALA A 14 6.63 -9.96 -7.77
N GLU A 15 7.18 -11.18 -7.89
CA GLU A 15 8.11 -11.55 -8.96
C GLU A 15 7.58 -11.19 -10.37
N ARG A 16 6.27 -11.41 -10.60
CA ARG A 16 5.60 -11.13 -11.89
C ARG A 16 4.77 -9.84 -11.88
N VAL A 17 4.77 -9.09 -10.79
CA VAL A 17 3.93 -7.89 -10.61
C VAL A 17 4.79 -6.73 -10.14
N ALA A 18 4.91 -5.71 -10.99
CA ALA A 18 5.54 -4.45 -10.62
C ALA A 18 4.50 -3.32 -10.61
N VAL A 19 4.68 -2.38 -9.67
CA VAL A 19 3.96 -1.11 -9.61
C VAL A 19 4.75 -0.06 -10.37
N LEU A 20 4.12 0.54 -11.37
CA LEU A 20 4.57 1.73 -12.06
C LEU A 20 4.06 2.93 -11.28
N TYR A 21 4.96 3.57 -10.54
CA TYR A 21 4.67 4.69 -9.65
C TYR A 21 5.00 6.02 -10.35
N PRO A 22 4.02 6.87 -10.68
CA PRO A 22 4.27 8.18 -11.27
C PRO A 22 5.09 9.06 -10.33
N VAL A 23 6.18 9.59 -10.85
CA VAL A 23 7.04 10.57 -10.16
C VAL A 23 7.20 11.81 -11.03
N LYS A 24 7.74 12.89 -10.44
CA LYS A 24 8.01 14.10 -11.22
C LYS A 24 8.98 13.77 -12.35
N GLY A 25 8.51 13.88 -13.59
CA GLY A 25 9.32 13.65 -14.79
C GLY A 25 9.37 12.20 -15.28
N GLY A 26 8.58 11.28 -14.73
CA GLY A 26 8.56 9.91 -15.24
C GLY A 26 7.76 8.92 -14.41
N VAL A 27 8.15 7.67 -14.51
CA VAL A 27 7.52 6.54 -13.81
C VAL A 27 8.63 5.66 -13.24
N GLU A 28 8.57 5.38 -11.95
CA GLU A 28 9.44 4.41 -11.30
C GLU A 28 8.81 3.02 -11.35
N ARG A 29 9.63 2.00 -11.60
CA ARG A 29 9.20 0.60 -11.50
C ARG A 29 9.55 0.08 -10.12
N ILE A 30 8.53 -0.27 -9.34
CA ILE A 30 8.63 -0.76 -7.97
C ILE A 30 8.28 -2.25 -7.95
N GLY A 31 9.27 -3.09 -7.71
CA GLY A 31 9.12 -4.52 -7.41
C GLY A 31 9.42 -4.82 -5.94
N PRO A 32 9.50 -6.11 -5.55
CA PRO A 32 9.73 -6.51 -4.17
C PRO A 32 10.99 -5.90 -3.53
N ASP A 33 12.08 -5.78 -4.30
CA ASP A 33 13.35 -5.26 -3.79
C ASP A 33 13.29 -3.75 -3.55
N GLU A 34 12.65 -3.00 -4.45
CA GLU A 34 12.41 -1.58 -4.26
C GLU A 34 11.50 -1.30 -3.06
N VAL A 35 10.49 -2.14 -2.83
CA VAL A 35 9.65 -2.07 -1.62
C VAL A 35 10.50 -2.28 -0.37
N ARG A 36 11.34 -3.33 -0.34
CA ARG A 36 12.25 -3.61 0.79
C ARG A 36 13.22 -2.45 1.03
N ALA A 37 13.81 -1.89 -0.01
CA ALA A 37 14.74 -0.77 0.10
C ALA A 37 14.05 0.50 0.66
N ARG A 38 12.81 0.76 0.23
CA ARG A 38 12.07 1.98 0.59
C ARG A 38 11.42 1.90 1.97
N HIS A 39 10.91 0.73 2.35
CA HIS A 39 10.05 0.55 3.52
C HIS A 39 10.68 -0.33 4.61
N GLY A 40 11.78 -1.03 4.31
CA GLY A 40 12.44 -1.94 5.26
C GLY A 40 11.68 -3.23 5.53
N VAL A 41 10.60 -3.50 4.77
CA VAL A 41 9.74 -4.68 4.88
C VAL A 41 9.40 -5.23 3.50
N ALA A 42 8.98 -6.48 3.44
CA ALA A 42 8.51 -7.10 2.21
C ALA A 42 7.12 -6.54 1.78
N PRO A 43 6.73 -6.65 0.50
CA PRO A 43 5.41 -6.23 0.01
C PRO A 43 4.25 -6.71 0.87
N GLU A 44 4.24 -7.98 1.24
CA GLU A 44 3.20 -8.62 2.06
C GLU A 44 3.10 -8.06 3.48
N ARG A 45 4.08 -7.26 3.92
CA ARG A 45 4.13 -6.58 5.23
C ARG A 45 3.84 -5.09 5.17
N ILE A 46 3.51 -4.56 3.99
CA ILE A 46 3.10 -3.15 3.86
C ILE A 46 1.83 -2.84 4.68
N PRO A 47 0.79 -3.70 4.70
CA PRO A 47 -0.37 -3.47 5.56
C PRO A 47 -0.02 -3.44 7.06
N ASP A 48 0.82 -4.38 7.53
CA ASP A 48 1.32 -4.39 8.92
C ASP A 48 2.09 -3.10 9.26
N LEU A 49 2.92 -2.62 8.32
CA LEU A 49 3.68 -1.39 8.46
C LEU A 49 2.76 -0.17 8.59
N ILE A 50 1.70 -0.12 7.77
CA ILE A 50 0.68 0.94 7.81
C ILE A 50 -0.09 0.89 9.13
N ALA A 51 -0.53 -0.29 9.56
CA ALA A 51 -1.25 -0.47 10.82
C ALA A 51 -0.46 0.05 12.03
N LEU A 52 0.86 -0.20 12.05
CA LEU A 52 1.74 0.26 13.12
C LEU A 52 2.09 1.74 13.02
N ARG A 53 2.48 2.24 11.84
CA ARG A 53 3.01 3.60 11.69
C ARG A 53 1.92 4.67 11.47
N GLY A 54 0.73 4.23 11.05
CA GLY A 54 -0.35 5.07 10.54
C GLY A 54 -0.25 5.40 9.05
N ASP A 55 -1.35 5.89 8.51
CA ASP A 55 -1.42 6.58 7.22
C ASP A 55 -2.38 7.78 7.31
N PRO A 56 -1.86 9.03 7.29
CA PRO A 56 -2.70 10.22 7.35
C PRO A 56 -3.64 10.38 6.16
N SER A 57 -3.34 9.83 4.97
CA SER A 57 -4.26 9.95 3.82
C SER A 57 -5.58 9.21 4.05
N ASP A 58 -5.51 8.10 4.79
CA ASP A 58 -6.64 7.22 5.10
C ASP A 58 -7.15 7.40 6.53
N GLY A 59 -6.64 8.42 7.23
CA GLY A 59 -7.04 8.74 8.59
C GLY A 59 -6.62 7.70 9.63
N LEU A 60 -5.62 6.87 9.32
CA LEU A 60 -5.10 5.84 10.21
C LEU A 60 -4.01 6.44 11.14
N PRO A 61 -4.26 6.59 12.45
CA PRO A 61 -3.26 7.18 13.36
C PRO A 61 -2.10 6.23 13.70
N GLY A 62 -2.30 4.92 13.58
CA GLY A 62 -1.34 3.89 13.97
C GLY A 62 -1.05 3.85 15.48
N ALA A 63 0.02 3.14 15.86
CA ALA A 63 0.47 3.04 17.23
C ALA A 63 1.20 4.33 17.66
N LYS A 64 0.72 4.97 18.73
CA LYS A 64 1.20 6.29 19.16
C LYS A 64 2.71 6.30 19.44
N GLY A 65 3.45 7.08 18.64
CA GLY A 65 4.89 7.25 18.80
C GLY A 65 5.75 6.17 18.15
N ILE A 66 5.15 5.28 17.35
CA ILE A 66 5.86 4.33 16.49
C ILE A 66 5.82 4.88 15.06
N GLY A 67 6.93 5.43 14.59
CA GLY A 67 7.07 5.90 13.20
C GLY A 67 7.51 4.78 12.24
N ALA A 68 7.61 5.10 10.95
CA ALA A 68 7.93 4.13 9.89
C ALA A 68 9.18 3.26 10.18
N LYS A 69 10.27 3.86 10.67
CA LYS A 69 11.50 3.13 11.02
C LYS A 69 11.28 2.16 12.18
N GLY A 70 10.59 2.61 13.23
CA GLY A 70 10.29 1.78 14.40
C GLY A 70 9.37 0.62 14.04
N ALA A 71 8.33 0.88 13.25
CA ALA A 71 7.43 -0.16 12.75
C ALA A 71 8.18 -1.19 11.87
N ALA A 72 9.01 -0.74 10.93
CA ALA A 72 9.82 -1.65 10.11
C ALA A 72 10.82 -2.48 10.95
N ASP A 73 11.43 -1.88 11.98
CA ASP A 73 12.32 -2.59 12.91
C ASP A 73 11.57 -3.66 13.71
N LEU A 74 10.35 -3.36 14.18
CA LEU A 74 9.49 -4.31 14.88
C LEU A 74 9.11 -5.48 13.97
N LEU A 75 8.63 -5.20 12.76
CA LEU A 75 8.23 -6.23 11.80
C LEU A 75 9.41 -7.11 11.37
N ARG A 76 10.61 -6.54 11.21
CA ARG A 76 11.80 -7.33 10.91
C ARG A 76 12.15 -8.31 12.03
N ARG A 77 11.93 -7.91 13.28
CA ARG A 77 12.27 -8.70 14.47
C ARG A 77 11.21 -9.75 14.81
N PHE A 78 9.95 -9.44 14.58
CA PHE A 78 8.82 -10.22 15.08
C PHE A 78 7.89 -10.74 13.98
N GLY A 79 8.19 -10.46 12.71
CA GLY A 79 7.50 -11.00 11.54
C GLY A 79 6.38 -10.12 11.04
N ASP A 80 5.27 -10.07 11.78
CA ASP A 80 4.02 -9.40 11.42
C ASP A 80 3.38 -8.70 12.63
N LEU A 81 2.20 -8.08 12.46
CA LEU A 81 1.52 -7.37 13.54
C LEU A 81 1.26 -8.28 14.75
N GLU A 82 0.79 -9.52 14.54
CA GLU A 82 0.50 -10.45 15.65
C GLU A 82 1.77 -10.83 16.41
N GLY A 83 2.88 -11.06 15.72
CA GLY A 83 4.17 -11.30 16.35
C GLY A 83 4.65 -10.09 17.15
N VAL A 84 4.44 -8.88 16.65
CA VAL A 84 4.76 -7.64 17.39
C VAL A 84 3.90 -7.49 18.65
N LEU A 85 2.61 -7.78 18.57
CA LEU A 85 1.70 -7.72 19.71
C LEU A 85 2.03 -8.79 20.76
N ALA A 86 2.33 -10.02 20.33
CA ALA A 86 2.78 -11.10 21.22
C ALA A 86 4.08 -10.74 21.94
N ALA A 87 5.05 -10.16 21.21
CA ALA A 87 6.30 -9.68 21.81
C ALA A 87 6.06 -8.58 22.86
N ALA A 88 5.05 -7.74 22.65
CA ALA A 88 4.63 -6.72 23.62
C ALA A 88 3.93 -7.29 24.87
N GLN A 89 3.49 -8.55 24.85
CA GLN A 89 2.95 -9.25 26.03
C GLN A 89 4.04 -10.03 26.78
N ASP A 90 5.15 -10.36 26.12
CA ASP A 90 6.26 -11.10 26.71
C ASP A 90 7.29 -10.14 27.35
N ASP A 91 7.43 -10.23 28.68
CA ASP A 91 8.35 -9.40 29.46
C ASP A 91 9.83 -9.75 29.23
N SER A 92 10.13 -10.89 28.61
CA SER A 92 11.50 -11.27 28.27
C SER A 92 12.06 -10.53 27.04
N THR A 93 11.19 -9.85 26.27
CA THR A 93 11.61 -9.12 25.07
C THR A 93 12.25 -7.77 25.39
N THR A 94 13.17 -7.33 24.53
CA THR A 94 13.91 -6.06 24.69
C THR A 94 13.11 -4.82 24.26
N LEU A 95 11.78 -4.89 24.29
CA LEU A 95 10.92 -3.75 23.97
C LEU A 95 10.96 -2.73 25.10
N THR A 96 11.09 -1.44 24.75
CA THR A 96 11.07 -0.37 25.74
C THR A 96 9.67 -0.23 26.35
N PRO A 97 9.55 0.23 27.61
CA PRO A 97 8.24 0.42 28.26
C PRO A 97 7.28 1.30 27.43
N ARG A 98 7.82 2.35 26.78
CA ARG A 98 7.04 3.22 25.89
C ARG A 98 6.48 2.48 24.68
N THR A 99 7.30 1.64 24.03
CA THR A 99 6.86 0.87 22.85
C THR A 99 5.81 -0.16 23.25
N ARG A 100 6.05 -0.84 24.38
CA ARG A 100 5.10 -1.80 24.95
C ARG A 100 3.76 -1.14 25.24
N ALA A 101 3.76 0.01 25.92
CA ALA A 101 2.55 0.77 26.22
C ALA A 101 1.81 1.23 24.95
N ALA A 102 2.53 1.63 23.90
CA ALA A 102 1.92 2.03 22.62
C ALA A 102 1.22 0.86 21.91
N LEU A 103 1.82 -0.34 21.94
CA LEU A 103 1.28 -1.55 21.32
C LEU A 103 0.11 -2.16 22.11
N LEU A 104 0.18 -2.10 23.45
CA LEU A 104 -0.84 -2.65 24.34
C LEU A 104 -2.02 -1.70 24.62
N ALA A 105 -1.93 -0.43 24.21
CA ALA A 105 -2.97 0.55 24.46
C ALA A 105 -4.31 0.17 23.82
N ASP A 106 -4.28 -0.30 22.57
CA ASP A 106 -5.46 -0.76 21.84
C ASP A 106 -5.07 -1.74 20.70
N PRO A 107 -4.78 -3.02 21.04
CA PRO A 107 -4.37 -4.02 20.05
C PRO A 107 -5.43 -4.30 18.98
N ASP A 108 -6.71 -4.24 19.35
CA ASP A 108 -7.81 -4.54 18.44
C ASP A 108 -7.98 -3.44 17.40
N MET A 109 -7.73 -2.18 17.78
CA MET A 109 -7.68 -1.08 16.82
C MET A 109 -6.52 -1.23 15.82
N LEU A 110 -5.35 -1.70 16.26
CA LEU A 110 -4.24 -1.97 15.35
C LEU A 110 -4.60 -3.08 14.35
N ARG A 111 -5.32 -4.12 14.78
CA ARG A 111 -5.86 -5.16 13.88
C ARG A 111 -6.89 -4.59 12.92
N ALA A 112 -7.78 -3.70 13.36
CA ALA A 112 -8.72 -3.02 12.48
C ALA A 112 -7.99 -2.16 11.43
N PHE A 113 -6.91 -1.48 11.79
CA PHE A 113 -6.08 -0.74 10.82
C PHE A 113 -5.41 -1.68 9.82
N LEU A 114 -4.96 -2.86 10.25
CA LEU A 114 -4.45 -3.89 9.35
C LEU A 114 -5.53 -4.34 8.35
N GLU A 115 -6.75 -4.58 8.81
CA GLU A 115 -7.87 -4.93 7.92
C GLU A 115 -8.15 -3.84 6.90
N ILE A 116 -8.16 -2.57 7.32
CA ILE A 116 -8.39 -1.41 6.43
C ILE A 116 -7.27 -1.27 5.39
N ALA A 117 -6.00 -1.42 5.80
CA ALA A 117 -4.84 -1.28 4.91
C ALA A 117 -4.65 -2.49 3.97
N THR A 118 -5.30 -3.61 4.24
CA THR A 118 -5.15 -4.83 3.44
C THR A 118 -6.09 -4.81 2.24
N LEU A 119 -5.50 -4.83 1.04
CA LEU A 119 -6.28 -4.94 -0.19
C LEU A 119 -6.94 -6.30 -0.30
N ARG A 120 -8.21 -6.30 -0.67
CA ARG A 120 -9.01 -7.50 -0.89
C ARG A 120 -9.24 -7.67 -2.38
N ALA A 121 -8.94 -8.85 -2.91
CA ALA A 121 -9.38 -9.21 -4.25
C ALA A 121 -10.90 -9.43 -4.21
N PRO A 122 -11.70 -8.61 -4.91
CA PRO A 122 -13.13 -8.82 -4.95
C PRO A 122 -13.47 -10.04 -5.81
N ASP A 123 -14.54 -10.74 -5.46
CA ASP A 123 -15.10 -11.81 -6.29
C ASP A 123 -15.93 -11.20 -7.43
N LEU A 124 -15.22 -10.69 -8.44
CA LEU A 124 -15.80 -10.05 -9.61
C LEU A 124 -15.19 -10.64 -10.87
N ALA A 125 -16.05 -11.00 -11.83
CA ALA A 125 -15.61 -11.37 -13.16
C ALA A 125 -15.00 -10.14 -13.85
N PRO A 126 -13.83 -10.27 -14.49
CA PRO A 126 -13.27 -9.18 -15.30
C PRO A 126 -14.25 -8.85 -16.43
N PRO A 127 -14.35 -7.57 -16.84
CA PRO A 127 -15.12 -7.21 -18.02
C PRO A 127 -14.54 -7.94 -19.24
N PRO A 128 -15.37 -8.28 -20.25
CA PRO A 128 -14.89 -8.91 -21.46
C PRO A 128 -13.92 -7.98 -22.19
N ASP A 129 -12.88 -8.57 -22.77
CA ASP A 129 -11.98 -7.84 -23.66
C ASP A 129 -12.74 -7.33 -24.88
N GLY A 130 -12.45 -6.09 -25.28
CA GLY A 130 -13.05 -5.45 -26.44
C GLY A 130 -11.98 -4.94 -27.42
N ALA A 131 -12.33 -4.89 -28.70
CA ALA A 131 -11.48 -4.25 -29.70
C ALA A 131 -11.35 -2.75 -29.42
N LEU A 132 -10.17 -2.18 -29.69
CA LEU A 132 -9.93 -0.75 -29.56
C LEU A 132 -10.76 0.02 -30.60
N ASP A 133 -11.72 0.82 -30.13
CA ASP A 133 -12.51 1.73 -30.96
C ASP A 133 -12.10 3.19 -30.71
N ARG A 134 -11.14 3.65 -31.53
CA ARG A 134 -10.62 5.02 -31.48
C ARG A 134 -11.68 6.07 -31.83
N ALA A 135 -12.60 5.76 -32.73
CA ALA A 135 -13.63 6.70 -33.16
C ALA A 135 -14.63 6.97 -32.03
N ARG A 136 -15.09 5.91 -31.35
CA ARG A 136 -15.93 6.01 -30.15
C ARG A 136 -15.21 6.76 -29.02
N GLY A 137 -13.92 6.49 -28.81
CA GLY A 137 -13.09 7.20 -27.83
C GLY A 137 -12.98 8.70 -28.14
N ALA A 138 -12.74 9.06 -29.40
CA ALA A 138 -12.63 10.46 -29.83
C ALA A 138 -13.97 11.21 -29.66
N ALA A 139 -15.08 10.61 -30.07
CA ALA A 139 -16.41 11.20 -29.88
C ALA A 139 -16.74 11.41 -28.39
N ALA A 140 -16.37 10.46 -27.53
CA ALA A 140 -16.52 10.64 -26.08
C ALA A 140 -15.67 11.79 -25.55
N ALA A 141 -14.41 11.90 -25.98
CA ALA A 141 -13.51 12.99 -25.60
C ALA A 141 -14.05 14.36 -26.03
N GLU A 142 -14.63 14.48 -27.23
CA GLU A 142 -15.25 15.74 -27.68
C GLU A 142 -16.45 16.16 -26.84
N ARG A 143 -17.34 15.22 -26.51
CA ARG A 143 -18.49 15.52 -25.63
C ARG A 143 -18.06 16.03 -24.25
N LEU A 144 -16.86 15.64 -23.80
CA LEU A 144 -16.25 16.10 -22.56
C LEU A 144 -15.40 17.37 -22.74
N GLY A 145 -15.40 17.99 -23.93
CA GLY A 145 -14.61 19.19 -24.23
C GLY A 145 -13.12 18.96 -24.46
N MET A 146 -12.67 17.71 -24.57
CA MET A 146 -11.25 17.34 -24.67
C MET A 146 -10.76 17.31 -26.13
N ALA A 147 -10.89 18.42 -26.85
CA ALA A 147 -10.64 18.50 -28.30
C ALA A 147 -9.25 18.00 -28.73
N ARG A 148 -8.18 18.33 -27.97
CA ARG A 148 -6.81 17.85 -28.28
C ARG A 148 -6.68 16.34 -28.16
N LEU A 149 -7.33 15.73 -27.17
CA LEU A 149 -7.33 14.27 -27.00
C LEU A 149 -8.11 13.60 -28.12
N ALA A 150 -9.28 14.15 -28.48
CA ALA A 150 -10.08 13.65 -29.59
C ALA A 150 -9.31 13.64 -30.91
N GLY A 151 -8.57 14.72 -31.21
CA GLY A 151 -7.67 14.79 -32.37
C GLY A 151 -6.63 13.65 -32.37
N ARG A 152 -5.89 13.50 -31.26
CA ARG A 152 -4.88 12.42 -31.13
C ARG A 152 -5.45 11.01 -31.27
N LEU A 153 -6.70 10.79 -30.85
CA LEU A 153 -7.34 9.49 -30.96
C LEU A 153 -7.70 9.14 -32.40
N ARG A 154 -8.09 10.14 -33.20
CA ARG A 154 -8.45 9.97 -34.63
C ARG A 154 -7.25 9.72 -35.53
N GLY A 155 -6.07 10.19 -35.14
CA GLY A 155 -4.86 10.17 -35.98
C GLY A 155 -4.54 11.57 -36.47
#